data_AF-A0A1L1Y1Z2-F1
#
_entry.id   AF-A0A1L1Y1Z2-F1
#
_cell.length_a   1.000
_cell.length_b   1.000
_cell.length_c   1.000
_cell.angle_alpha   90.00
_cell.angle_beta   90.00
_cell.angle_gamma   90.00
#
_symmetry.space_group_name_H-M   'P 1'
#
loop_
_entity.id
_entity.type
_entity.pdbx_description
1 polymer ?
#
loop_
_entity_poly.entity_id
_entity_poly.type
_entity_poly.pdbx_seq_one_letter_code
_entity_poly.pdbx_strand_id
1 'polypeptide(L)'
;WHRWIYDDYYRAYLIPLEKYGLVIPHDLVEESWKQIWEKGYVHEVAQFFATGWLANYWRIDGMTDDDFEWFEYKYPGWYDKYGKWWENYNRLATPNGHNPIVFEDVDYVYPHRCWTCMVPCLVREDMVIQEVDGQWRTYCHEVCRWTDAEAFRPTYQGRETPNMGKLVGHREWETLYHGWNWADVVTDMSFVRDDGKTLIA
;
A
#
# COMPACT_ATOMS: atom_id res chain seq x y z
N TRP A 1 0.72 5.05 16.56
CA TRP A 1 1.28 3.74 16.19
C TRP A 1 2.22 3.19 17.28
N HIS A 2 3.25 3.93 17.70
CA HIS A 2 4.21 3.48 18.74
C HIS A 2 3.53 2.93 20.01
N ARG A 3 2.72 3.74 20.70
CA ARG A 3 2.03 3.32 21.93
C ARG A 3 1.29 1.99 21.80
N TRP A 4 0.45 1.87 20.77
CA TRP A 4 -0.48 0.75 20.67
C TRP A 4 0.19 -0.52 20.13
N ILE A 5 1.07 -0.38 19.14
CA ILE A 5 1.69 -1.54 18.49
C ILE A 5 2.99 -1.93 19.17
N TYR A 6 3.84 -0.95 19.49
CA TYR A 6 5.14 -1.22 20.08
C TYR A 6 5.02 -1.44 21.60
N ASP A 7 4.44 -0.49 22.33
CA ASP A 7 4.39 -0.57 23.79
C ASP A 7 3.32 -1.59 24.27
N ASP A 8 2.08 -1.44 23.81
CA ASP A 8 0.97 -2.25 24.31
C ASP A 8 0.97 -3.68 23.70
N TYR A 9 1.06 -3.79 22.37
CA TYR A 9 0.97 -5.10 21.71
C TYR A 9 2.29 -5.88 21.72
N TYR A 10 3.39 -5.30 21.25
CA TYR A 10 4.67 -6.00 21.19
C TYR A 10 5.27 -6.22 22.57
N ARG A 11 5.55 -5.14 23.32
CA ARG A 11 6.26 -5.26 24.61
C ARG A 11 5.41 -5.88 25.70
N ALA A 12 4.17 -5.40 25.89
CA ALA A 12 3.34 -5.84 27.01
C ALA A 12 2.58 -7.14 26.74
N TYR A 13 2.28 -7.48 25.48
CA TYR A 13 1.53 -8.70 25.13
C TYR A 13 2.38 -9.79 24.46
N LEU A 14 3.14 -9.52 23.40
CA LEU A 14 3.89 -10.56 22.66
C LEU A 14 5.11 -11.09 23.42
N ILE A 15 5.98 -10.23 23.94
CA ILE A 15 7.22 -10.65 24.63
C ILE A 15 6.93 -11.61 25.80
N PRO A 16 5.92 -11.37 26.67
CA PRO A 16 5.61 -12.31 27.74
C PRO A 16 5.22 -13.72 27.27
N LEU A 17 4.87 -13.92 26.00
CA LEU A 17 4.55 -15.25 25.48
C LEU A 17 5.79 -16.11 25.26
N GLU A 18 7.00 -15.53 25.27
CA GLU A 18 8.26 -16.29 25.18
C GLU A 18 8.44 -17.27 26.34
N LYS A 19 7.86 -16.96 27.51
CA LYS A 19 7.86 -17.88 28.66
C LYS A 19 7.10 -19.19 28.38
N TYR A 20 6.26 -19.21 27.34
CA TYR A 20 5.57 -20.40 26.87
C TYR A 20 6.28 -21.09 25.68
N GLY A 21 7.49 -20.66 25.34
CA GLY A 21 8.32 -21.27 24.29
C GLY A 21 8.06 -20.73 22.88
N LEU A 22 7.31 -19.63 22.72
CA LEU A 22 7.24 -18.92 21.45
C LEU A 22 8.55 -18.16 21.20
N VAL A 23 8.96 -18.08 19.94
CA VAL A 23 10.09 -17.25 19.50
C VAL A 23 9.53 -16.03 18.79
N ILE A 24 9.66 -14.86 19.40
CA ILE A 24 9.16 -13.62 18.82
C ILE A 24 10.22 -13.07 17.85
N PRO A 25 9.85 -12.70 16.61
CA PRO A 25 10.81 -12.15 15.64
C PRO A 25 11.05 -10.66 15.92
N HIS A 26 11.78 -10.35 16.99
CA HIS A 26 12.04 -8.98 17.45
C HIS A 26 12.59 -8.07 16.33
N ASP A 27 13.57 -8.54 15.56
CA ASP A 27 14.18 -7.77 14.48
C ASP A 27 13.17 -7.37 13.40
N LEU A 28 12.18 -8.24 13.10
CA LEU A 28 11.13 -7.91 12.12
C LEU A 28 10.15 -6.86 12.67
N VAL A 29 9.93 -6.84 13.99
CA VAL A 29 9.10 -5.79 14.62
C VAL A 29 9.78 -4.44 14.52
N GLU A 30 11.10 -4.38 14.79
CA GLU A 30 11.89 -3.16 14.63
C GLU A 30 11.92 -2.69 13.17
N GLU A 31 12.12 -3.61 12.22
CA GLU A 31 12.12 -3.27 10.80
C GLU A 31 10.75 -2.74 10.32
N SER A 32 9.67 -3.35 10.80
CA SER A 32 8.30 -2.88 10.52
C SER A 32 8.08 -1.45 11.06
N TRP A 33 8.64 -1.14 12.23
CA TRP A 33 8.59 0.22 12.79
C TRP A 33 9.32 1.23 11.90
N LYS A 34 10.52 0.89 11.43
CA LYS A 34 11.30 1.74 10.53
C LYS A 34 10.58 2.02 9.22
N GLN A 35 9.97 1.00 8.61
CA GLN A 35 9.16 1.19 7.41
C GLN A 35 8.01 2.18 7.65
N ILE A 36 7.26 1.97 8.73
CA ILE A 36 6.06 2.77 9.00
C ILE A 36 6.41 4.22 9.33
N TRP A 37 7.45 4.42 10.14
CA TRP A 37 7.80 5.72 10.69
C TRP A 37 8.90 6.42 9.89
N GLU A 38 10.09 5.82 9.80
CA GLU A 38 11.27 6.47 9.21
C GLU A 38 11.17 6.58 7.69
N LYS A 39 10.61 5.56 7.02
CA LYS A 39 10.43 5.57 5.57
C LYS A 39 9.13 6.28 5.13
N GLY A 40 8.35 6.80 6.08
CA GLY A 40 7.17 7.62 5.81
C GLY A 40 6.00 6.87 5.16
N TYR A 41 5.91 5.55 5.33
CA TYR A 41 4.96 4.68 4.65
C TYR A 41 3.51 5.19 4.63
N VAL A 42 3.01 5.73 5.75
CA VAL A 42 1.62 6.22 5.83
C VAL A 42 1.37 7.43 4.92
N HIS A 43 2.39 8.26 4.68
CA HIS A 43 2.30 9.40 3.78
C HIS A 43 2.36 8.96 2.31
N GLU A 44 3.18 7.96 2.02
CA GLU A 44 3.19 7.30 0.70
C GLU A 44 1.83 6.65 0.39
N VAL A 45 1.20 6.02 1.40
CA VAL A 45 -0.16 5.46 1.29
C VAL A 45 -1.18 6.55 0.96
N ALA A 46 -1.07 7.72 1.59
CA ALA A 46 -1.97 8.84 1.32
C ALA A 46 -1.85 9.34 -0.12
N GLN A 47 -0.62 9.51 -0.63
CA GLN A 47 -0.39 9.87 -2.03
C GLN A 47 -0.91 8.79 -2.98
N PHE A 48 -0.74 7.51 -2.66
CA PHE A 48 -1.26 6.40 -3.47
C PHE A 48 -2.78 6.47 -3.63
N PHE A 49 -3.51 6.58 -2.52
CA PHE A 49 -4.98 6.62 -2.58
C PHE A 49 -5.49 7.89 -3.26
N ALA A 50 -4.84 9.02 -3.03
CA ALA A 50 -5.20 10.29 -3.67
C ALA A 50 -4.86 10.28 -5.17
N THR A 51 -3.75 9.65 -5.57
CA THR A 51 -3.40 9.47 -6.98
C THR A 51 -4.43 8.57 -7.68
N GLY A 52 -4.73 7.42 -7.08
CA GLY A 52 -5.65 6.41 -7.60
C GLY A 52 -7.13 6.66 -7.28
N TRP A 53 -7.53 7.90 -7.01
CA TRP A 53 -8.86 8.23 -6.44
C TRP A 53 -10.04 7.67 -7.24
N LEU A 54 -9.90 7.55 -8.56
CA LEU A 54 -10.92 6.97 -9.46
C LEU A 54 -11.27 5.51 -9.14
N ALA A 55 -10.41 4.80 -8.41
CA ALA A 55 -10.62 3.44 -7.96
C ALA A 55 -10.98 3.35 -6.47
N ASN A 56 -11.38 4.48 -5.87
CA ASN A 56 -11.96 4.53 -4.55
C ASN A 56 -13.48 4.61 -4.64
N TYR A 57 -14.15 4.14 -3.60
CA TYR A 57 -15.58 4.38 -3.36
C TYR A 57 -15.81 5.51 -2.33
N TRP A 58 -14.79 6.35 -2.13
CA TRP A 58 -14.81 7.53 -1.26
C TRP A 58 -14.02 8.67 -1.91
N ARG A 59 -14.20 9.87 -1.37
CA ARG A 59 -13.56 11.10 -1.86
C ARG A 59 -12.37 11.47 -0.98
N ILE A 60 -11.34 12.06 -1.58
CA ILE A 60 -10.16 12.56 -0.86
C ILE A 60 -10.04 14.05 -1.11
N ASP A 61 -10.11 14.82 -0.03
CA ASP A 61 -9.92 16.26 -0.10
C ASP A 61 -8.44 16.62 -0.25
N GLY A 62 -8.24 17.78 -0.87
CA GLY A 62 -6.94 18.42 -0.94
C GLY A 62 -6.46 18.93 0.43
N MET A 63 -5.16 19.19 0.54
CA MET A 63 -4.58 19.73 1.77
C MET A 63 -4.65 21.25 1.80
N THR A 64 -4.89 21.80 2.98
CA THR A 64 -4.90 23.25 3.23
C THR A 64 -3.56 23.72 3.81
N ASP A 65 -3.37 25.04 3.90
CA ASP A 65 -2.19 25.62 4.55
C ASP A 65 -2.10 25.18 6.03
N ASP A 66 -3.23 25.12 6.74
CA ASP A 66 -3.29 24.61 8.13
C ASP A 66 -2.86 23.14 8.22
N ASP A 67 -3.21 22.32 7.22
CA ASP A 67 -2.76 20.92 7.16
C ASP A 67 -1.26 20.85 6.93
N PHE A 68 -0.72 21.63 5.99
CA PHE A 68 0.71 21.69 5.72
C PHE A 68 1.53 22.10 6.94
N GLU A 69 1.09 23.14 7.66
CA GLU A 69 1.72 23.58 8.91
C GLU A 69 1.68 22.48 9.98
N TRP A 70 0.54 21.79 10.11
CA TRP A 70 0.40 20.70 11.08
C TRP A 70 1.31 19.52 10.75
N PHE A 71 1.37 19.11 9.48
CA PHE A 71 2.22 18.00 9.06
C PHE A 71 3.70 18.34 9.23
N GLU A 72 4.14 19.54 8.85
CA GLU A 72 5.53 19.97 9.05
C GLU A 72 5.90 20.03 10.54
N TYR A 73 4.98 20.51 11.39
CA TYR A 73 5.20 20.52 12.84
C TYR A 73 5.32 19.09 13.43
N LYS A 74 4.50 18.14 12.96
CA LYS A 74 4.51 16.76 13.46
C LYS A 74 5.61 15.89 12.84
N TYR A 75 5.99 16.20 11.61
CA TYR A 75 6.93 15.46 10.79
C TYR A 75 7.87 16.47 10.10
N PRO A 76 8.89 16.99 10.80
CA PRO A 76 9.81 17.96 10.21
C PRO A 76 10.44 17.45 8.89
N GLY A 77 10.40 18.27 7.84
CA GLY A 77 10.80 17.92 6.47
C GLY A 77 9.70 17.27 5.63
N TRP A 78 8.47 17.15 6.15
CA TRP A 78 7.34 16.57 5.43
C TRP A 78 6.95 17.43 4.24
N TYR A 79 6.93 18.76 4.39
CA TYR A 79 6.54 19.66 3.30
C TYR A 79 7.52 19.56 2.13
N ASP A 80 8.82 19.54 2.42
CA ASP A 80 9.87 19.44 1.40
C ASP A 80 9.73 18.14 0.59
N LYS A 81 9.30 17.04 1.22
CA LYS A 81 9.12 15.75 0.55
C LYS A 81 7.78 15.62 -0.18
N TYR A 82 6.67 16.04 0.42
CA TYR A 82 5.31 15.72 -0.07
C TYR A 82 4.48 16.95 -0.46
N GLY A 83 4.81 18.15 0.02
CA GLY A 83 3.99 19.36 -0.10
C GLY A 83 3.70 19.72 -1.55
N LYS A 84 4.73 19.78 -2.40
CA LYS A 84 4.58 20.08 -3.84
C LYS A 84 3.64 19.13 -4.57
N TRP A 85 3.64 17.85 -4.19
CA TRP A 85 2.72 16.87 -4.78
C TRP A 85 1.27 17.16 -4.37
N TRP A 86 1.04 17.51 -3.12
CA TRP A 86 -0.30 17.86 -2.62
C TRP A 86 -0.82 19.20 -3.18
N GLU A 87 0.05 20.17 -3.42
CA GLU A 87 -0.31 21.39 -4.17
C GLU A 87 -0.77 21.06 -5.60
N ASN A 88 -0.07 20.13 -6.26
CA ASN A 88 -0.49 19.62 -7.57
C ASN A 88 -1.81 18.88 -7.49
N TYR A 89 -2.04 18.06 -6.45
CA TYR A 89 -3.32 17.42 -6.22
C TYR A 89 -4.45 18.44 -6.09
N ASN A 90 -4.28 19.50 -5.30
CA ASN A 90 -5.27 20.58 -5.19
C ASN A 90 -5.59 21.22 -6.55
N ARG A 91 -4.56 21.50 -7.34
CA ARG A 91 -4.71 22.09 -8.68
C ARG A 91 -5.48 21.16 -9.63
N LEU A 92 -5.29 19.84 -9.50
CA LEU A 92 -5.85 18.80 -10.36
C LEU A 92 -7.11 18.14 -9.81
N ALA A 93 -7.58 18.53 -8.63
CA ALA A 93 -8.77 17.93 -8.00
C ALA A 93 -10.08 18.40 -8.66
N THR A 94 -10.06 19.51 -9.41
CA THR A 94 -11.27 20.08 -10.03
C THR A 94 -11.42 19.68 -11.50
N PRO A 95 -12.58 19.20 -11.97
CA PRO A 95 -12.75 18.84 -13.39
C PRO A 95 -12.70 20.08 -14.31
N ASN A 96 -11.51 20.42 -14.81
CA ASN A 96 -11.28 21.62 -15.65
C ASN A 96 -10.47 21.34 -16.92
N GLY A 97 -10.64 20.15 -17.51
CA GLY A 97 -10.07 19.78 -18.82
C GLY A 97 -8.68 19.15 -18.81
N HIS A 98 -8.06 18.98 -17.64
CA HIS A 98 -6.88 18.13 -17.46
C HIS A 98 -7.29 16.66 -17.19
N ASN A 99 -6.33 15.75 -17.25
CA ASN A 99 -6.56 14.35 -16.90
C ASN A 99 -6.63 14.17 -15.37
N PRO A 100 -7.16 13.04 -14.87
CA PRO A 100 -6.91 12.63 -13.50
C PRO A 100 -5.43 12.62 -13.16
N ILE A 101 -5.06 12.98 -11.93
CA ILE A 101 -3.66 13.14 -11.50
C ILE A 101 -2.76 11.93 -11.78
N VAL A 102 -3.30 10.70 -11.77
CA VAL A 102 -2.54 9.48 -12.12
C VAL A 102 -1.98 9.48 -13.55
N PHE A 103 -2.47 10.36 -14.43
CA PHE A 103 -1.97 10.54 -15.80
C PHE A 103 -1.27 11.88 -16.03
N GLU A 104 -1.13 12.69 -14.98
CA GLU A 104 -0.44 13.97 -15.05
C GLU A 104 1.01 13.80 -14.62
N ASP A 105 1.90 14.58 -15.22
CA ASP A 105 3.32 14.58 -14.85
C ASP A 105 3.51 15.40 -13.56
N VAL A 106 3.31 14.75 -12.42
CA VAL A 106 3.39 15.34 -11.07
C VAL A 106 4.50 14.70 -10.23
N ASP A 107 5.52 14.13 -10.88
CA ASP A 107 6.65 13.46 -10.23
C ASP A 107 6.21 12.32 -9.28
N TYR A 108 5.17 11.59 -9.67
CA TYR A 108 4.69 10.42 -8.94
C TYR A 108 4.47 9.24 -9.89
N VAL A 109 5.03 8.09 -9.54
CA VAL A 109 4.85 6.84 -10.29
C VAL A 109 3.98 5.90 -9.47
N TYR A 110 2.83 5.52 -10.05
CA TYR A 110 1.92 4.59 -9.40
C TYR A 110 2.62 3.25 -9.09
N PRO A 111 2.55 2.74 -7.85
CA PRO A 111 3.25 1.53 -7.44
C PRO A 111 2.56 0.25 -7.92
N HIS A 112 3.36 -0.77 -8.22
CA HIS A 112 2.87 -2.14 -8.34
C HIS A 112 2.32 -2.62 -6.99
N ARG A 113 1.41 -3.60 -7.02
CA ARG A 113 0.89 -4.22 -5.81
C ARG A 113 1.73 -5.42 -5.39
N CYS A 114 1.78 -5.64 -4.08
CA CYS A 114 2.39 -6.83 -3.51
C CYS A 114 1.50 -8.04 -3.75
N TRP A 115 2.04 -9.10 -4.33
CA TRP A 115 1.33 -10.36 -4.57
C TRP A 115 0.78 -10.98 -3.28
N THR A 116 1.53 -10.85 -2.19
CA THR A 116 1.20 -11.47 -0.90
C THR A 116 0.07 -10.74 -0.20
N CYS A 117 0.29 -9.46 0.15
CA CYS A 117 -0.62 -8.70 1.01
C CYS A 117 -1.61 -7.82 0.26
N MET A 118 -1.51 -7.71 -1.07
CA MET A 118 -2.36 -6.85 -1.93
C MET A 118 -2.19 -5.34 -1.75
N VAL A 119 -1.28 -4.93 -0.89
CA VAL A 119 -0.97 -3.52 -0.61
C VAL A 119 0.06 -3.02 -1.63
N PRO A 120 0.01 -1.74 -2.07
CA PRO A 120 1.02 -1.16 -2.95
C PRO A 120 2.45 -1.24 -2.38
N CYS A 121 3.41 -1.48 -3.27
CA CYS A 121 4.85 -1.48 -2.96
C CYS A 121 5.38 -0.04 -2.91
N LEU A 122 5.04 0.66 -1.82
CA LEU A 122 5.29 2.09 -1.65
C LEU A 122 6.73 2.42 -1.27
N VAL A 123 7.34 1.61 -0.42
CA VAL A 123 8.76 1.73 -0.08
C VAL A 123 9.57 1.02 -1.16
N ARG A 124 10.00 1.78 -2.16
CA ARG A 124 10.60 1.21 -3.39
C ARG A 124 11.90 0.43 -3.14
N GLU A 125 12.70 0.85 -2.18
CA GLU A 125 13.96 0.19 -1.79
C GLU A 125 13.76 -1.21 -1.19
N ASP A 126 12.57 -1.48 -0.63
CA ASP A 126 12.23 -2.76 -0.01
C ASP A 126 11.55 -3.73 -1.00
N MET A 127 11.30 -3.27 -2.22
CA MET A 127 10.57 -4.03 -3.24
C MET A 127 11.42 -5.20 -3.73
N VAL A 128 10.80 -6.39 -3.73
CA VAL A 128 11.40 -7.61 -4.27
C VAL A 128 10.60 -8.06 -5.48
N ILE A 129 11.28 -8.54 -6.51
CA ILE A 129 10.65 -9.13 -7.70
C ILE A 129 11.20 -10.54 -7.88
N GLN A 130 10.33 -11.53 -8.02
CA GLN A 130 10.73 -12.92 -8.22
C GLN A 130 9.72 -13.67 -9.09
N GLU A 131 10.22 -14.55 -9.96
CA GLU A 131 9.40 -15.55 -10.63
C GLU A 131 9.09 -16.71 -9.70
N VAL A 132 7.80 -16.96 -9.45
CA VAL A 132 7.30 -18.03 -8.58
C VAL A 132 6.17 -18.75 -9.29
N ASP A 133 6.25 -20.09 -9.35
CA ASP A 133 5.29 -20.94 -10.08
C ASP A 133 5.09 -20.49 -11.55
N GLY A 134 6.14 -20.00 -12.21
CA GLY A 134 6.11 -19.54 -13.61
C GLY A 134 5.51 -18.15 -13.83
N GLN A 135 5.30 -17.37 -12.75
CA GLN A 135 4.76 -16.02 -12.81
C GLN A 135 5.71 -15.03 -12.13
N TRP A 136 6.04 -13.94 -12.84
CA TRP A 136 6.71 -12.79 -12.24
C TRP A 136 5.78 -12.10 -11.24
N ARG A 137 6.26 -11.93 -10.01
CA ARG A 137 5.50 -11.33 -8.91
C ARG A 137 6.32 -10.24 -8.24
N THR A 138 5.64 -9.19 -7.82
CA THR A 138 6.22 -8.10 -7.05
C THR A 138 5.80 -8.23 -5.59
N TYR A 139 6.72 -7.94 -4.66
CA TYR A 139 6.48 -7.96 -3.22
C TYR A 139 6.94 -6.64 -2.62
N CYS A 140 6.18 -6.12 -1.65
CA CYS A 140 6.53 -4.86 -0.98
C CYS A 140 7.68 -5.02 0.03
N HIS A 141 8.02 -6.27 0.39
CA HIS A 141 9.08 -6.58 1.34
C HIS A 141 9.51 -8.06 1.22
N GLU A 142 10.72 -8.37 1.66
CA GLU A 142 11.26 -9.74 1.68
C GLU A 142 10.38 -10.72 2.46
N VAL A 143 9.73 -10.28 3.55
CA VAL A 143 8.80 -11.14 4.32
C VAL A 143 7.57 -11.52 3.48
N CYS A 144 7.08 -10.59 2.65
CA CYS A 144 5.99 -10.91 1.73
C CYS A 144 6.44 -11.92 0.67
N ARG A 145 7.65 -11.74 0.11
CA ARG A 145 8.24 -12.71 -0.81
C ARG A 145 8.36 -14.07 -0.14
N TRP A 146 8.97 -14.15 1.04
CA TRP A 146 9.18 -15.41 1.76
C TRP A 146 7.87 -16.13 2.05
N THR A 147 6.83 -15.36 2.45
CA THR A 147 5.50 -15.92 2.73
C THR A 147 4.95 -16.64 1.52
N ASP A 148 4.97 -15.99 0.35
CA ASP A 148 4.47 -16.60 -0.88
C ASP A 148 5.43 -17.66 -1.43
N ALA A 149 6.72 -17.36 -1.56
CA ALA A 149 7.73 -18.17 -2.24
C ALA A 149 8.11 -19.46 -1.49
N GLU A 150 8.08 -19.44 -0.15
CA GLU A 150 8.67 -20.48 0.69
C GLU A 150 7.71 -21.01 1.76
N ALA A 151 7.03 -20.13 2.51
CA ALA A 151 6.21 -20.54 3.64
C ALA A 151 4.89 -21.19 3.20
N PHE A 152 4.19 -20.58 2.24
CA PHE A 152 2.88 -21.03 1.79
C PHE A 152 3.03 -22.09 0.69
N ARG A 153 3.55 -23.24 1.12
CA ARG A 153 3.83 -24.41 0.28
C ARG A 153 3.10 -25.65 0.80
N PRO A 154 2.93 -26.71 -0.02
CA PRO A 154 2.37 -27.97 0.46
C PRO A 154 3.17 -28.61 1.60
N THR A 155 4.48 -28.34 1.63
CA THR A 155 5.39 -28.75 2.71
C THR A 155 6.22 -27.55 3.13
N TYR A 156 6.31 -27.31 4.43
CA TYR A 156 7.14 -26.28 5.03
C TYR A 156 7.93 -26.84 6.22
N GLN A 157 9.25 -26.65 6.22
CA GLN A 157 10.17 -27.18 7.26
C GLN A 157 9.94 -28.67 7.57
N GLY A 158 9.73 -29.48 6.53
CA GLY A 158 9.51 -30.93 6.65
C GLY A 158 8.13 -31.34 7.18
N ARG A 159 7.18 -30.40 7.33
CA ARG A 159 5.81 -30.67 7.73
C ARG A 159 4.84 -30.39 6.59
N GLU A 160 3.86 -31.26 6.42
CA GLU A 160 2.75 -30.98 5.52
C GLU A 160 1.92 -29.81 6.05
N THR A 161 1.58 -28.89 5.16
CA THR A 161 0.87 -27.65 5.49
C THR A 161 -0.35 -27.50 4.58
N PRO A 162 -1.32 -28.44 4.62
CA PRO A 162 -2.45 -28.47 3.69
C PRO A 162 -3.36 -27.23 3.80
N ASN A 163 -3.32 -26.54 4.94
CA ASN A 163 -4.09 -25.32 5.19
C ASN A 163 -3.33 -24.02 4.84
N MET A 164 -2.01 -24.10 4.56
CA MET A 164 -1.24 -22.96 4.06
C MET A 164 -1.38 -22.95 2.53
N GLY A 165 -2.48 -22.37 2.05
CA GLY A 165 -2.81 -22.33 0.63
C GLY A 165 -1.80 -21.51 -0.18
N LYS A 166 -1.53 -21.92 -1.42
CA LYS A 166 -0.79 -21.10 -2.38
C LYS A 166 -1.58 -19.84 -2.72
N LEU A 167 -0.89 -18.72 -2.88
CA LEU A 167 -1.49 -17.50 -3.39
C LEU A 167 -1.59 -17.58 -4.92
N VAL A 168 -2.80 -17.86 -5.40
CA VAL A 168 -3.10 -18.09 -6.83
C VAL A 168 -4.18 -17.12 -7.34
N GLY A 169 -4.38 -17.13 -8.65
CA GLY A 169 -5.43 -16.36 -9.33
C GLY A 169 -5.00 -14.96 -9.78
N HIS A 170 -5.95 -14.21 -10.34
CA HIS A 170 -5.79 -12.79 -10.63
C HIS A 170 -5.93 -12.02 -9.33
N ARG A 171 -4.79 -11.64 -8.75
CA ARG A 171 -4.75 -10.96 -7.46
C ARG A 171 -4.68 -9.46 -7.63
N GLU A 172 -3.69 -9.01 -8.37
CA GLU A 172 -3.37 -7.59 -8.52
C GLU A 172 -4.17 -6.93 -9.65
N TRP A 173 -4.31 -5.62 -9.50
CA TRP A 173 -5.15 -4.79 -10.35
C TRP A 173 -4.55 -4.66 -11.76
N GLU A 174 -3.24 -4.55 -11.79
CA GLU A 174 -2.40 -4.37 -12.96
C GLU A 174 -2.50 -5.57 -13.92
N THR A 175 -2.61 -6.78 -13.36
CA THR A 175 -2.86 -8.01 -14.13
C THR A 175 -4.32 -8.14 -14.54
N LEU A 176 -5.27 -7.79 -13.65
CA LEU A 176 -6.71 -7.95 -13.93
C LEU A 176 -7.19 -7.05 -15.07
N TYR A 177 -6.78 -5.78 -15.08
CA TYR A 177 -7.23 -4.79 -16.07
C TYR A 177 -6.15 -4.43 -17.09
N HIS A 178 -5.18 -5.32 -17.30
CA HIS A 178 -4.13 -5.10 -18.28
C HIS A 178 -4.71 -4.84 -19.68
N GLY A 179 -4.37 -3.67 -20.26
CA GLY A 179 -4.85 -3.27 -21.59
C GLY A 179 -6.27 -2.69 -21.64
N TRP A 180 -6.92 -2.52 -20.48
CA TRP A 180 -8.23 -1.87 -20.40
C TRP A 180 -8.10 -0.35 -20.40
N ASN A 181 -9.14 0.34 -20.85
CA ASN A 181 -9.27 1.78 -20.62
C ASN A 181 -9.98 2.04 -19.29
N TRP A 182 -9.76 3.22 -18.72
CA TRP A 182 -10.25 3.56 -17.38
C TRP A 182 -11.77 3.67 -17.26
N ALA A 183 -12.48 4.06 -18.33
CA ALA A 183 -13.93 4.13 -18.30
C ALA A 183 -14.54 2.72 -18.13
N ASP A 184 -13.97 1.73 -18.81
CA ASP A 184 -14.38 0.33 -18.68
C ASP A 184 -14.05 -0.22 -17.29
N VAL A 185 -12.87 0.10 -16.74
CA VAL A 185 -12.48 -0.30 -15.37
C VAL A 185 -13.46 0.26 -14.33
N VAL A 186 -13.76 1.55 -14.39
CA VAL A 186 -14.71 2.21 -13.47
C VAL A 186 -16.12 1.61 -13.58
N THR A 187 -16.53 1.30 -14.81
CA THR A 187 -17.84 0.67 -15.07
C THR A 187 -17.89 -0.74 -14.51
N ASP A 188 -16.85 -1.55 -14.70
CA ASP A 188 -16.74 -2.91 -14.15
C ASP A 188 -16.79 -2.90 -12.61
N MET A 189 -16.07 -1.96 -11.98
CA MET A 189 -16.13 -1.74 -10.53
C MET A 189 -17.48 -1.20 -10.04
N SER A 190 -18.36 -0.76 -10.94
CA SER A 190 -19.63 -0.10 -10.61
C SER A 190 -19.46 1.16 -9.75
N PHE A 191 -18.38 1.94 -9.98
CA PHE A 191 -18.05 3.14 -9.19
C PHE A 191 -18.69 4.42 -9.75
N VAL A 192 -19.95 4.29 -10.16
CA VAL A 192 -20.77 5.37 -10.72
C VAL A 192 -22.05 5.47 -9.89
N ARG A 193 -22.51 6.69 -9.63
CA ARG A 193 -23.75 6.98 -8.90
C ARG A 193 -24.98 6.61 -9.74
N ASP A 194 -26.16 6.67 -9.13
CA ASP A 194 -27.45 6.33 -9.74
C ASP A 194 -27.77 7.11 -11.03
N ASP A 195 -27.13 8.27 -11.25
CA ASP A 195 -27.29 9.04 -12.48
C ASP A 195 -26.51 8.47 -13.68
N GLY A 196 -25.75 7.39 -13.47
CA GLY A 196 -25.04 6.64 -14.50
C GLY A 196 -23.85 7.36 -15.12
N LYS A 197 -23.44 8.51 -14.58
CA LYS A 197 -22.33 9.31 -15.12
C LYS A 197 -21.43 9.96 -14.08
N THR A 198 -21.93 10.19 -12.87
CA THR A 198 -21.14 10.82 -11.82
C THR A 198 -20.39 9.76 -11.04
N LEU A 199 -19.06 9.88 -10.94
CA LEU A 199 -18.24 8.97 -10.15
C LEU A 199 -18.62 9.01 -8.66
N ILE A 200 -18.42 7.89 -7.96
CA ILE A 200 -18.62 7.85 -6.50
C ILE A 200 -17.56 8.68 -5.77
N ALA A 201 -16.31 8.61 -6.24
CA ALA A 201 -15.18 9.38 -5.75
C ALA A 201 -15.22 10.86 -6.19
#